data_AF-A0A3B9FGN5-F1
#
_entry.id   AF-A0A3B9FGN5-F1
#
_cell.length_a   1.000
_cell.length_b   1.000
_cell.length_c   1.000
_cell.angle_alpha   90.00
_cell.angle_beta   90.00
_cell.angle_gamma   90.00
#
_symmetry.space_group_name_H-M   'P 1'
#
loop_
_entity.id
_entity.type
_entity.pdbx_description
1 polymer ?
#
loop_
_entity_poly.entity_id
_entity_poly.type
_entity_poly.pdbx_seq_one_letter_code
_entity_poly.pdbx_strand_id
1 'polypeptide(L)'
;GSLDAVGGNKMYAGRVEIVSSLGLDKDTGVRWTVFSDVGSLWGTDYPTGVTNPNTSKARASVGAGIYWMTAIGPLSFSWAKPVSKMSHDTTKAFQFNIGTRL
;
A
#
# COMPACT_ATOMS: atom_id res chain seq x y z
N GLY A 1 -13.63 -18.15 -13.77
CA GLY A 1 -12.20 -17.76 -13.65
C GLY A 1 -12.00 -17.15 -12.29
N SER A 2 -10.90 -17.47 -11.60
CA SER A 2 -10.57 -16.80 -10.34
C SER A 2 -10.26 -15.33 -10.59
N LEU A 3 -10.59 -14.44 -9.64
CA LEU A 3 -10.22 -13.01 -9.66
C LEU A 3 -8.82 -12.77 -9.10
N ASP A 4 -8.00 -13.82 -9.02
CA ASP A 4 -6.67 -13.77 -8.44
C ASP A 4 -5.69 -13.05 -9.37
N ALA A 5 -4.77 -12.29 -8.76
CA ALA A 5 -3.70 -11.64 -9.47
C ALA A 5 -2.62 -12.67 -9.86
N VAL A 6 -2.17 -12.64 -11.11
CA VAL A 6 -1.11 -13.51 -11.65
C VAL A 6 0.29 -12.88 -11.64
N GLY A 7 0.39 -11.61 -11.22
CA GLY A 7 1.65 -10.86 -11.22
C GLY A 7 2.04 -10.29 -12.59
N GLY A 8 3.31 -9.88 -12.72
CA GLY A 8 3.90 -9.33 -13.93
C GLY A 8 5.40 -9.14 -13.76
N ASN A 9 6.14 -9.07 -14.87
CA ASN A 9 7.60 -9.04 -14.89
C ASN A 9 8.18 -7.62 -14.95
N LYS A 10 7.33 -6.61 -15.14
CA LYS A 10 7.72 -5.20 -15.20
C LYS A 10 6.89 -4.40 -14.22
N MET A 11 7.55 -3.58 -13.41
CA MET A 11 6.93 -2.78 -12.36
C MET A 11 7.56 -1.40 -12.30
N TYR A 12 6.75 -0.40 -11.97
CA TYR A 12 7.23 0.83 -11.35
C TYR A 12 6.38 1.13 -10.13
N ALA A 13 6.99 1.74 -9.12
CA ALA A 13 6.30 2.24 -7.94
C ALA A 13 7.00 3.49 -7.41
N GLY A 14 6.21 4.39 -6.83
CA GLY A 14 6.68 5.59 -6.17
C GLY A 14 5.78 5.89 -4.98
N ARG A 15 6.38 6.40 -3.90
CA ARG A 15 5.69 6.82 -2.69
C ARG A 15 6.24 8.16 -2.26
N VAL A 16 5.34 9.07 -1.92
CA VAL A 16 5.67 10.31 -1.20
C VAL A 16 5.01 10.21 0.16
N GLU A 17 5.78 10.42 1.22
CA GLU A 17 5.32 10.25 2.58
C GLU A 17 5.83 11.38 3.47
N ILE A 18 4.92 11.88 4.32
CA ILE A 18 5.20 12.83 5.38
C ILE A 18 4.97 12.09 6.69
N VAL A 19 5.99 12.04 7.54
CA VAL A 19 5.91 11.43 8.88
C VAL A 19 6.18 12.50 9.92
N SER A 20 5.37 12.56 10.96
CA SER A 20 5.56 13.52 12.04
C SER A 20 4.96 13.03 13.35
N SER A 21 5.45 13.60 14.45
CA SER A 21 4.84 13.50 15.79
C SER A 21 4.27 14.83 16.26
N LEU A 22 4.11 15.80 15.36
CA LEU A 22 3.56 17.12 15.70
C LEU A 22 2.16 16.97 16.30
N GLY A 23 1.94 17.61 17.46
CA GLY A 23 0.68 17.53 18.21
C GLY A 23 0.54 16.27 19.09
N LEU A 24 1.56 15.40 19.11
CA LEU A 24 1.61 14.22 19.96
C LEU A 24 2.77 14.33 20.95
N ASP A 25 2.60 13.71 22.11
CA ASP A 25 3.67 13.58 23.08
C ASP A 25 4.73 12.59 22.56
N LYS A 26 6.00 13.00 22.60
CA LYS A 26 7.14 12.21 22.10
C LYS A 26 7.33 10.94 22.91
N ASP A 27 6.92 10.94 24.17
CA ASP A 27 7.07 9.80 25.08
C ASP A 27 6.14 8.64 24.72
N THR A 28 5.06 8.91 23.97
CA THR A 28 4.12 7.87 23.50
C THR A 28 4.70 6.96 22.42
N GLY A 29 5.78 7.39 21.76
CA GLY A 29 6.34 6.68 20.60
C GLY A 29 5.41 6.65 19.38
N VAL A 30 4.38 7.51 19.35
CA VAL A 30 3.40 7.59 18.26
C VAL A 30 3.86 8.62 17.22
N ARG A 31 3.75 8.23 15.95
CA ARG A 31 3.95 9.10 14.78
C ARG A 31 2.77 8.92 13.84
N TRP A 32 2.25 10.02 13.32
CA TRP A 32 1.29 9.98 12.23
C TRP A 32 2.03 10.07 10.89
N THR A 33 1.41 9.49 9.87
CA THR A 33 1.88 9.56 8.48
C THR A 33 0.75 9.99 7.56
N VAL A 34 1.08 10.76 6.54
CA VAL A 34 0.22 11.00 5.37
C VAL A 34 1.05 10.66 4.14
N PHE A 35 0.49 9.88 3.23
CA PHE A 35 1.22 9.36 2.08
C PHE A 35 0.38 9.37 0.81
N SER A 36 1.08 9.36 -0.32
CA SER A 36 0.53 9.04 -1.62
C SER A 36 1.41 8.01 -2.29
N ASP A 37 0.79 6.98 -2.84
CA ASP A 37 1.47 5.93 -3.60
C ASP A 37 0.99 5.96 -5.04
N VAL A 38 1.89 5.62 -5.96
CA VAL A 38 1.60 5.39 -7.38
C VAL A 38 2.38 4.17 -7.85
N GLY A 39 1.78 3.32 -8.67
CA GLY A 39 2.48 2.17 -9.22
C GLY A 39 1.75 1.49 -10.35
N SER A 40 2.47 0.68 -11.11
CA SER A 40 1.91 -0.22 -12.11
C SER A 40 2.73 -1.49 -12.18
N LEU A 41 2.07 -2.57 -12.58
CA LEU A 41 2.64 -3.90 -12.78
C LEU A 41 2.04 -4.45 -14.08
N TRP A 42 2.89 -4.91 -14.99
CA TRP A 42 2.50 -5.42 -16.30
C TRP A 42 3.50 -6.44 -16.85
N GLY A 43 3.16 -7.07 -17.98
CA GLY A 43 4.04 -8.01 -18.67
C GLY A 43 4.07 -9.37 -17.98
N THR A 44 2.94 -10.06 -17.95
CA THR A 44 2.83 -11.43 -17.40
C THR A 44 3.29 -12.48 -18.43
N ASP A 45 3.77 -13.62 -17.94
CA ASP A 45 4.17 -14.78 -18.75
C ASP A 45 2.97 -15.63 -19.24
N TYR A 46 1.75 -15.26 -18.83
CA TYR A 46 0.52 -15.92 -19.25
C TYR A 46 -0.14 -15.14 -20.42
N PRO A 47 0.03 -15.57 -21.68
CA PRO A 47 -0.48 -14.84 -22.85
C PRO A 47 -2.01 -14.92 -23.01
N THR A 48 -2.67 -15.89 -22.36
CA THR A 48 -4.12 -16.12 -22.44
C THR A 48 -4.72 -16.40 -21.07
N GLY A 49 -6.00 -16.07 -20.89
CA GLY A 49 -6.72 -16.33 -19.62
C GLY A 49 -6.47 -15.27 -18.53
N VAL A 50 -5.76 -14.19 -18.85
CA VAL A 50 -5.48 -13.06 -17.96
C VAL A 50 -6.11 -11.79 -18.50
N THR A 51 -6.73 -11.02 -17.61
CA THR A 51 -7.31 -9.72 -17.96
C THR A 51 -6.20 -8.69 -18.09
N ASN A 52 -6.06 -8.08 -19.26
CA ASN A 52 -5.10 -7.00 -19.55
C ASN A 52 -3.60 -7.32 -19.22
N PRO A 53 -3.03 -8.41 -19.78
CA PRO A 53 -1.69 -8.91 -19.41
C PRO A 53 -0.54 -7.91 -19.61
N ASN A 54 -0.70 -6.95 -20.53
CA ASN A 54 0.34 -6.00 -20.92
C ASN A 54 -0.03 -4.52 -20.68
N THR A 55 -1.06 -4.24 -19.86
CA THR A 55 -1.46 -2.84 -19.62
C THR A 55 -0.60 -2.19 -18.53
N SER A 56 0.11 -1.11 -18.88
CA SER A 56 0.93 -0.34 -17.93
C SER A 56 0.13 0.76 -17.21
N LYS A 57 -1.15 0.51 -16.91
CA LYS A 57 -2.02 1.52 -16.27
C LYS A 57 -1.58 1.79 -14.84
N ALA A 58 -1.42 3.07 -14.51
CA ALA A 58 -1.06 3.52 -13.17
C ALA A 58 -2.23 3.36 -12.19
N ARG A 59 -1.98 2.73 -11.05
CA ARG A 59 -2.80 2.81 -9.84
C ARG A 59 -2.20 3.83 -8.91
N ALA A 60 -3.05 4.57 -8.23
CA ALA A 60 -2.63 5.60 -7.29
C ALA A 60 -3.55 5.62 -6.09
N SER A 61 -2.99 5.92 -4.92
CA SER A 61 -3.73 6.07 -3.68
C SER A 61 -3.20 7.25 -2.86
N VAL A 62 -4.07 7.74 -1.99
CA VAL A 62 -3.70 8.65 -0.90
C VAL A 62 -4.15 8.02 0.39
N GLY A 63 -3.39 8.22 1.46
CA GLY A 63 -3.67 7.60 2.73
C GLY A 63 -3.04 8.32 3.90
N ALA A 64 -3.46 7.87 5.07
CA ALA A 64 -2.90 8.29 6.34
C ALA A 64 -2.68 7.07 7.22
N GLY A 65 -1.82 7.20 8.21
CA GLY A 65 -1.51 6.10 9.10
C GLY A 65 -0.95 6.55 10.43
N ILE A 66 -0.83 5.57 11.32
CA ILE A 66 -0.24 5.72 12.64
C ILE A 66 0.82 4.64 12.77
N TYR A 67 2.03 5.06 13.13
CA TYR A 67 3.08 4.19 13.63
C TYR A 67 3.17 4.36 15.13
N TRP A 68 3.15 3.27 15.88
CA TRP A 68 3.22 3.29 17.33
C TRP A 68 4.26 2.29 17.83
N MET A 69 5.31 2.81 18.46
CA MET A 69 6.25 1.97 19.21
C MET A 69 5.64 1.61 20.56
N THR A 70 5.24 0.35 20.73
CA THR A 70 4.72 -0.16 22.02
C THR A 70 5.77 -0.96 22.77
N ALA A 71 5.48 -1.30 24.03
CA ALA A 71 6.34 -2.16 24.85
C ALA A 71 6.54 -3.57 24.24
N ILE A 72 5.58 -4.05 23.44
CA ILE A 72 5.61 -5.38 22.83
C ILE A 72 6.11 -5.37 21.38
N GLY A 73 6.37 -4.19 20.80
CA GLY A 73 6.88 -4.06 19.43
C GLY A 73 6.23 -2.93 18.62
N PRO A 74 6.69 -2.73 17.38
CA PRO A 74 6.14 -1.74 16.48
C PRO A 74 4.77 -2.16 15.95
N LEU A 75 3.78 -1.29 16.10
CA LEU A 75 2.48 -1.39 15.47
C LEU A 75 2.37 -0.34 14.36
N SER A 76 1.81 -0.72 13.23
CA SER A 76 1.46 0.24 12.18
C SER A 76 0.05 0.01 11.68
N PHE A 77 -0.67 1.11 11.49
CA PHE A 77 -2.03 1.16 11.00
C PHE A 77 -2.08 2.14 9.84
N SER A 78 -2.73 1.78 8.75
CA SER A 78 -2.88 2.67 7.60
C SER A 78 -4.25 2.54 6.96
N TRP A 79 -4.76 3.68 6.51
CA TRP A 79 -5.98 3.81 5.74
C TRP A 79 -5.62 4.44 4.41
N ALA A 80 -5.97 3.78 3.31
CA ALA A 80 -5.67 4.24 1.97
C ALA A 80 -6.94 4.25 1.11
N LYS A 81 -7.16 5.36 0.41
CA LYS A 81 -8.21 5.50 -0.58
C LYS A 81 -7.58 5.46 -1.98
N PRO A 82 -7.99 4.53 -2.85
CA PRO A 82 -7.52 4.52 -4.23
C PRO A 82 -8.10 5.73 -4.98
N VAL A 83 -7.23 6.51 -5.61
CA VAL A 83 -7.56 7.64 -6.50
C VAL A 83 -7.65 7.15 -7.95
N SER A 84 -6.84 6.17 -8.33
CA SER A 84 -6.91 5.47 -9.61
C SER A 84 -6.96 3.95 -9.37
N LYS A 85 -8.00 3.30 -9.87
CA LYS A 85 -8.21 1.84 -9.82
C LYS A 85 -8.87 1.32 -11.10
N MET A 86 -8.68 0.05 -11.40
CA MET A 86 -9.41 -0.67 -12.44
C MET A 86 -10.60 -1.45 -11.86
N SER A 87 -11.56 -1.82 -12.72
CA SER A 87 -12.78 -2.54 -12.32
C SER A 87 -12.51 -3.91 -11.69
N HIS A 88 -11.37 -4.51 -12.02
CA HIS A 88 -10.92 -5.82 -11.52
C HIS A 88 -9.87 -5.70 -10.40
N ASP A 89 -9.60 -4.50 -9.88
CA ASP A 89 -8.65 -4.34 -8.77
C ASP A 89 -9.37 -4.57 -7.42
N THR A 90 -8.79 -5.43 -6.58
CA THR A 90 -9.27 -5.68 -5.21
C THR A 90 -8.71 -4.65 -4.24
N THR A 91 -9.57 -3.84 -3.63
CA THR A 91 -9.15 -2.73 -2.75
C THR A 91 -9.14 -3.15 -1.29
N LYS A 92 -8.05 -2.85 -0.57
CA LYS A 92 -7.96 -2.98 0.90
C LYS A 92 -7.83 -1.60 1.53
N ALA A 93 -8.90 -1.10 2.11
CA ALA A 93 -8.96 0.27 2.62
C ALA A 93 -8.19 0.46 3.94
N PHE A 94 -8.09 -0.59 4.76
CA PHE A 94 -7.38 -0.59 6.03
C PHE A 94 -6.36 -1.72 6.07
N GLN A 95 -5.17 -1.42 6.58
CA GLN A 95 -4.11 -2.40 6.80
C GLN A 95 -3.48 -2.16 8.16
N PHE A 96 -3.16 -3.25 8.86
CA PHE A 96 -2.39 -3.21 10.09
C PHE A 96 -1.24 -4.20 10.01
N ASN A 97 -0.13 -3.86 10.65
CA ASN A 97 0.99 -4.75 10.82
C ASN A 97 1.49 -4.68 12.27
N ILE A 98 1.75 -5.85 12.82
CA ILE A 98 2.34 -6.04 14.14
C ILE A 98 3.72 -6.64 13.89
N GLY A 99 4.76 -5.84 14.05
CA GLY A 99 6.12 -6.34 13.93
C GLY A 99 6.53 -7.05 15.22
N THR A 100 7.07 -8.25 15.12
CA THR A 100 7.88 -8.83 16.20
C THR A 100 9.32 -8.38 15.98
N ARG A 101 9.89 -7.61 16.92
CA ARG A 101 11.35 -7.51 17.01
C ARG A 101 11.86 -8.90 17.42
N LEU A 102 12.81 -9.45 16.68
CA LEU A 102 13.87 -10.27 17.24
C LEU A 102 15.17 -9.50 17.01
#